data_AF-A0A4Y2EE61-F1
#
_entry.id   AF-A0A4Y2EE61-F1
#
_cell.length_a   1.000
_cell.length_b   1.000
_cell.length_c   1.000
_cell.angle_alpha   90.00
_cell.angle_beta   90.00
_cell.angle_gamma   90.00
#
_symmetry.space_group_name_H-M   'P 1'
#
loop_
_entity.id
_entity.type
_entity.pdbx_description
1 polymer ?
#
loop_
_entity_poly.entity_id
_entity_poly.type
_entity_poly.pdbx_seq_one_letter_code
_entity_poly.pdbx_strand_id
1 'polypeptide(L)'
;MHDRSHAVMVLPVHLPNQKHVTFKDGHEEGALQAARSRQTMLESWLQLNQSDTHAQTVLYTGIPYNYVYDRNKWKRRKRGGNKIVPIMYVVNVKDDEGFYLRMLLLHIPVLEALSFFERLTTSFMILSSSVSPSLAEFR
;
A
#
# COMPACT_ATOMS: atom_id res chain seq x y z
N MET A 1 -19.43 -32.96 3.21
CA MET A 1 -18.55 -31.92 3.82
C MET A 1 -18.28 -30.88 2.75
N HIS A 2 -18.67 -29.62 2.94
CA HIS A 2 -18.27 -28.55 2.01
C HIS A 2 -16.86 -28.12 2.36
N ASP A 3 -15.92 -28.49 1.51
CA ASP A 3 -14.53 -28.07 1.55
C ASP A 3 -14.48 -26.56 1.26
N ARG A 4 -14.49 -25.73 2.31
CA ARG A 4 -14.39 -24.28 2.16
C ARG A 4 -12.92 -23.94 1.95
N SER A 5 -12.56 -23.72 0.69
CA SER A 5 -11.26 -23.16 0.30
C SER A 5 -11.02 -21.82 1.02
N HIS A 6 -9.78 -21.60 1.44
CA HIS A 6 -9.37 -20.36 2.11
C HIS A 6 -9.42 -19.19 1.12
N ALA A 7 -9.87 -18.02 1.56
CA ALA A 7 -9.87 -16.83 0.73
C ALA A 7 -8.45 -16.26 0.61
N VAL A 8 -7.97 -16.06 -0.62
CA VAL A 8 -6.67 -15.42 -0.86
C VAL A 8 -6.85 -13.90 -0.84
N MET A 9 -6.01 -13.20 -0.07
CA MET A 9 -5.98 -11.74 -0.03
C MET A 9 -4.60 -11.23 -0.46
N VAL A 10 -4.54 -10.57 -1.61
CA VAL A 10 -3.28 -9.98 -2.11
C VAL A 10 -3.07 -8.61 -1.49
N LEU A 11 -1.99 -8.46 -0.72
CA LEU A 11 -1.59 -7.23 -0.08
C LEU A 11 -0.66 -6.42 -1.00
N PRO A 12 -1.06 -5.23 -1.46
CA PRO A 12 -0.24 -4.43 -2.36
C PRO A 12 0.98 -3.88 -1.63
N VAL A 13 2.07 -3.76 -2.37
CA VAL A 13 3.31 -3.09 -1.96
C VAL A 13 3.63 -2.10 -3.06
N HIS A 14 3.69 -0.83 -2.71
CA HIS A 14 4.04 0.25 -3.63
C HIS A 14 4.55 1.45 -2.86
N LEU A 15 5.36 2.26 -3.53
CA LEU A 15 5.76 3.58 -3.05
C LEU A 15 4.67 4.62 -3.29
N PRO A 16 4.77 5.81 -2.66
CA PRO A 16 3.93 6.95 -3.03
C PRO A 16 4.02 7.22 -4.54
N ASN A 17 2.88 7.50 -5.17
CA ASN A 17 2.76 7.76 -6.62
C ASN A 17 3.15 6.62 -7.58
N GLN A 18 3.56 5.45 -7.07
CA GLN A 18 3.89 4.26 -7.87
C GLN A 18 2.81 3.18 -7.73
N LYS A 19 1.55 3.59 -7.60
CA LYS A 19 0.41 2.67 -7.56
C LYS A 19 0.26 1.99 -8.93
N HIS A 20 0.00 0.69 -8.93
CA HIS A 20 -0.38 -0.01 -10.14
C HIS A 20 -1.78 0.44 -10.59
N VAL A 21 -1.90 0.92 -11.83
CA VAL A 21 -3.16 1.38 -12.42
C VAL A 21 -3.45 0.55 -13.66
N THR A 22 -4.66 -0.01 -13.73
CA THR A 22 -5.17 -0.65 -14.94
C THR A 22 -6.18 0.27 -15.59
N PHE A 23 -6.01 0.53 -16.88
CA PHE A 23 -6.87 1.41 -17.66
C PHE A 23 -7.27 0.71 -18.97
N LYS A 24 -8.29 1.27 -19.62
CA LYS A 24 -8.64 0.95 -21.00
C LYS A 24 -8.09 2.05 -21.90
N ASP A 25 -7.72 1.70 -23.12
CA ASP A 25 -7.24 2.67 -24.11
C ASP A 25 -8.21 3.85 -24.24
N GLY A 26 -7.66 5.06 -24.24
CA GLY A 26 -8.40 6.33 -24.28
C GLY A 26 -8.99 6.79 -22.95
N HIS A 27 -8.77 6.07 -21.85
CA HIS A 27 -9.24 6.43 -20.50
C HIS A 27 -8.09 6.55 -19.47
N GLU A 28 -6.87 6.76 -19.95
CA GLU A 28 -5.63 6.81 -19.17
C GLU A 28 -5.72 7.87 -18.06
N GLU A 29 -6.09 9.09 -18.43
CA GLU A 29 -6.13 10.23 -17.51
C GLU A 29 -7.19 10.02 -16.41
N GLY A 30 -8.39 9.58 -16.78
CA GLY A 30 -9.45 9.28 -15.82
C GLY A 30 -9.05 8.18 -14.83
N ALA A 31 -8.38 7.13 -15.32
CA ALA A 31 -7.88 6.05 -14.49
C ALA A 31 -6.78 6.53 -13.53
N LEU A 32 -5.88 7.41 -13.99
CA LEU A 32 -4.83 8.00 -13.17
C LEU A 32 -5.40 8.88 -12.05
N GLN A 33 -6.38 9.73 -12.36
CA GLN A 33 -7.05 10.56 -11.35
C GLN A 33 -7.84 9.73 -10.34
N ALA A 34 -8.50 8.65 -10.79
CA ALA A 34 -9.14 7.70 -9.90
C ALA A 34 -8.14 6.98 -8.98
N ALA A 35 -6.96 6.61 -9.50
CA ALA A 35 -5.91 5.97 -8.72
C ALA A 35 -5.28 6.91 -7.68
N ARG A 36 -5.13 8.19 -8.00
CA ARG A 36 -4.64 9.22 -7.06
C ARG A 36 -5.59 9.41 -5.88
N SER A 37 -6.90 9.46 -6.14
CA SER A 37 -7.92 9.67 -5.10
C SER A 37 -8.24 8.40 -4.29
N ARG A 38 -8.03 7.21 -4.87
CA ARG A 38 -8.33 5.93 -4.21
C ARG A 38 -7.23 5.53 -3.22
N GLN A 39 -7.63 5.35 -1.96
CA GLN A 39 -6.77 4.73 -0.95
C GLN A 39 -6.57 3.24 -1.24
N THR A 40 -5.32 2.79 -1.17
CA THR A 40 -4.96 1.37 -1.27
C THR A 40 -5.02 0.67 0.09
N MET A 41 -4.99 -0.67 0.10
CA MET A 41 -4.92 -1.45 1.35
C MET A 41 -3.70 -1.09 2.20
N LEU A 42 -2.56 -0.78 1.57
CA LEU A 42 -1.33 -0.37 2.25
C LEU A 42 -1.52 0.99 2.92
N GLU A 43 -2.02 1.98 2.18
CA GLU A 43 -2.27 3.33 2.72
C GLU A 43 -3.30 3.31 3.85
N SER A 44 -4.40 2.58 3.65
CA SER A 44 -5.42 2.41 4.70
C SER A 44 -4.85 1.71 5.94
N TRP A 45 -3.88 0.80 5.78
CA TRP A 45 -3.20 0.18 6.92
C TRP A 45 -2.32 1.18 7.64
N LEU A 46 -1.50 1.96 6.93
CA LEU A 46 -0.68 3.02 7.53
C LEU A 46 -1.56 4.00 8.34
N GLN A 47 -2.72 4.40 7.80
CA GLN A 47 -3.68 5.24 8.52
C GLN A 47 -4.30 4.55 9.74
N LEU A 48 -4.66 3.26 9.64
CA LEU A 48 -5.17 2.49 10.78
C LEU A 48 -4.17 2.53 11.95
N ASN A 49 -2.89 2.34 11.65
CA ASN A 49 -1.82 2.32 12.66
C ASN A 49 -1.64 3.63 13.41
N GLN A 50 -2.04 4.77 12.84
CA GLN A 50 -2.01 6.05 13.55
C GLN A 50 -3.06 6.12 14.68
N SER A 51 -4.10 5.28 14.62
CA SER A 51 -5.27 5.36 15.52
C SER A 51 -5.52 4.11 16.36
N ASP A 52 -5.04 2.94 15.94
CA ASP A 52 -5.26 1.66 16.62
C ASP A 52 -3.92 1.08 17.12
N THR A 53 -3.72 1.09 18.44
CA THR A 53 -2.49 0.59 19.09
C THR A 53 -2.27 -0.90 18.89
N HIS A 54 -3.33 -1.69 18.67
CA HIS A 54 -3.17 -3.10 18.35
C HIS A 54 -2.70 -3.30 16.91
N ALA A 55 -3.13 -2.47 15.97
CA ALA A 55 -2.64 -2.56 14.60
C ALA A 55 -1.12 -2.34 14.55
N GLN A 56 -0.60 -1.47 15.42
CA GLN A 56 0.83 -1.14 15.50
C GLN A 56 1.71 -2.34 15.86
N THR A 57 1.18 -3.32 16.58
CA THR A 57 1.90 -4.52 16.99
C THR A 57 1.78 -5.66 15.98
N VAL A 58 0.98 -5.49 14.92
CA VAL A 58 0.68 -6.52 13.93
C VAL A 58 1.40 -6.20 12.63
N LEU A 59 2.17 -7.18 12.12
CA LEU A 59 2.81 -7.11 10.80
C LEU A 59 1.76 -6.93 9.70
N TYR A 60 2.14 -6.32 8.57
CA TYR A 60 1.19 -6.08 7.48
C TYR A 60 0.53 -7.38 6.96
N THR A 61 1.29 -8.47 6.86
CA THR A 61 0.77 -9.81 6.52
C THR A 61 -0.18 -10.38 7.59
N GLY A 62 -0.07 -9.92 8.84
CA GLY A 62 -0.90 -10.31 9.97
C GLY A 62 -2.25 -9.60 10.02
N ILE A 63 -2.40 -8.50 9.29
CA ILE A 63 -3.60 -7.64 9.36
C ILE A 63 -4.86 -8.36 8.88
N PRO A 64 -4.88 -9.11 7.76
CA PRO A 64 -6.08 -9.79 7.31
C PRO A 64 -6.68 -10.79 8.31
N TYR A 65 -5.85 -11.36 9.20
CA TYR A 65 -6.32 -12.24 10.27
C TYR A 65 -7.09 -11.48 11.36
N ASN A 66 -6.75 -10.22 11.60
CA ASN A 66 -7.28 -9.40 12.70
C ASN A 66 -8.27 -8.32 12.24
N TYR A 67 -8.26 -8.00 10.95
CA TYR A 67 -9.06 -6.93 10.35
C TYR A 67 -9.72 -7.39 9.05
N VAL A 68 -10.85 -6.75 8.73
CA VAL A 68 -11.59 -6.88 7.46
C VAL A 68 -11.38 -5.60 6.67
N TYR A 69 -11.05 -5.72 5.38
CA TYR A 69 -11.01 -4.57 4.48
C TYR A 69 -12.40 -4.35 3.87
N ASP A 70 -12.99 -3.19 4.12
CA ASP A 70 -14.31 -2.82 3.63
C ASP A 70 -14.35 -1.32 3.32
N ARG A 71 -14.88 -0.97 2.13
CA ARG A 71 -14.98 0.43 1.63
C ARG A 71 -13.69 1.24 1.83
N ASN A 72 -12.57 0.67 1.37
CA ASN A 72 -11.23 1.24 1.48
C ASN A 72 -10.73 1.50 2.91
N LYS A 73 -11.25 0.78 3.91
CA LYS A 73 -10.84 0.91 5.31
C LYS A 73 -10.69 -0.44 5.99
N TRP A 74 -9.73 -0.53 6.89
CA TRP A 74 -9.59 -1.69 7.78
C TRP A 74 -10.48 -1.54 9.00
N LYS A 75 -11.22 -2.60 9.34
CA LYS A 75 -12.10 -2.67 10.51
C LYS A 75 -11.77 -3.89 11.34
N ARG A 76 -11.86 -3.79 12.66
CA ARG A 76 -11.59 -4.92 13.56
C ARG A 76 -12.45 -6.13 13.19
N ARG A 77 -11.81 -7.28 12.97
CA ARG A 77 -12.49 -8.52 12.63
C ARG A 77 -13.09 -9.14 13.88
N LYS A 78 -14.36 -9.57 13.77
CA LYS A 78 -15.04 -10.30 14.85
C LYS A 78 -14.86 -11.82 14.76
N ARG A 79 -14.77 -12.38 13.54
CA ARG A 79 -14.71 -13.84 13.28
C ARG A 79 -13.98 -14.17 11.97
N GLY A 80 -13.48 -15.40 11.85
CA GLY A 80 -13.06 -16.00 10.57
C GLY A 80 -11.68 -15.59 10.03
N GLY A 81 -10.77 -15.13 10.90
CA GLY A 81 -9.41 -14.78 10.48
C GLY A 81 -8.64 -15.99 9.91
N ASN A 82 -8.82 -17.16 10.52
CA ASN A 82 -8.16 -18.41 10.13
C ASN A 82 -8.52 -18.96 8.74
N LYS A 83 -9.44 -18.33 8.00
CA LYS A 83 -9.87 -18.76 6.66
C LYS A 83 -9.30 -17.90 5.54
N ILE A 84 -8.24 -17.13 5.82
CA ILE A 84 -7.63 -16.20 4.89
C ILE A 84 -6.16 -16.56 4.71
N VAL A 85 -5.69 -16.54 3.47
CA VAL A 85 -4.28 -16.67 3.11
C VAL A 85 -3.82 -15.32 2.55
N PRO A 86 -3.11 -14.51 3.35
CA PRO A 86 -2.54 -13.25 2.89
C PRO A 86 -1.30 -13.52 2.03
N ILE A 87 -1.26 -12.94 0.84
CA ILE A 87 -0.12 -13.00 -0.08
C ILE A 87 0.36 -11.58 -0.30
N MET A 88 1.63 -11.31 0.01
CA MET A 88 2.24 -10.03 -0.30
C MET A 88 2.60 -9.97 -1.78
N TYR A 89 2.24 -8.87 -2.46
CA TYR A 89 2.55 -8.67 -3.86
C TYR A 89 4.05 -8.85 -4.12
N VAL A 90 4.38 -9.44 -5.27
CA VAL A 90 5.77 -9.67 -5.69
C VAL A 90 6.29 -8.37 -6.28
N VAL A 91 7.36 -7.84 -5.68
CA VAL A 91 8.06 -6.67 -6.20
C VAL A 91 9.23 -7.14 -7.06
N ASN A 92 9.48 -6.43 -8.16
CA ASN A 92 10.62 -6.71 -9.04
C ASN A 92 11.93 -6.48 -8.27
N VAL A 93 12.90 -7.39 -8.39
CA VAL A 93 14.21 -7.25 -7.73
C VAL A 93 14.99 -6.02 -8.21
N LYS A 94 14.70 -5.52 -9.41
CA LYS A 94 15.29 -4.28 -9.94
C LYS A 94 14.69 -3.00 -9.36
N ASP A 95 13.51 -3.09 -8.73
CA ASP A 95 12.91 -2.01 -7.96
C ASP A 95 13.45 -2.12 -6.54
N ASP A 96 14.59 -1.48 -6.32
CA ASP A 96 15.35 -1.53 -5.07
C ASP A 96 14.52 -0.99 -3.89
N GLU A 97 13.96 0.21 -4.03
CA GLU A 97 13.14 0.84 -3.00
C GLU A 97 11.88 0.01 -2.67
N GLY A 98 11.17 -0.47 -3.69
CA GLY A 98 10.02 -1.34 -3.49
C GLY A 98 10.39 -2.69 -2.86
N PHE A 99 11.54 -3.25 -3.22
CA PHE A 99 12.05 -4.50 -2.64
C PHE A 99 12.39 -4.32 -1.15
N TYR A 100 13.08 -3.23 -0.77
CA TYR A 100 13.36 -2.93 0.63
C TYR A 100 12.08 -2.67 1.42
N LEU A 101 11.13 -1.91 0.86
CA LEU A 101 9.82 -1.70 1.49
C LEU A 101 9.11 -3.03 1.74
N ARG A 102 9.12 -3.95 0.77
CA ARG A 102 8.56 -5.30 0.93
C ARG A 102 9.21 -6.04 2.09
N MET A 103 10.54 -5.98 2.22
CA MET A 103 11.26 -6.62 3.33
C MET A 103 10.87 -6.03 4.69
N LEU A 104 10.73 -4.71 4.79
CA LEU A 104 10.31 -4.04 6.02
C LEU A 104 8.89 -4.46 6.42
N LEU A 105 7.94 -4.44 5.48
CA LEU A 105 6.55 -4.82 5.73
C LEU A 105 6.37 -6.30 6.15
N LEU A 106 7.33 -7.16 5.79
CA LEU A 106 7.32 -8.59 6.17
C LEU A 106 7.83 -8.82 7.59
N HIS A 107 8.84 -8.07 8.04
CA HIS A 107 9.61 -8.43 9.23
C HIS A 107 9.49 -7.42 10.37
N ILE A 108 9.02 -6.20 10.09
CA ILE A 108 9.05 -5.12 11.07
C ILE A 108 7.64 -4.56 11.32
N PRO A 109 7.24 -4.38 12.60
CA PRO A 109 6.03 -3.66 12.96
C PRO A 109 6.04 -2.20 12.48
N VAL A 110 4.86 -1.61 12.36
CA VAL A 110 4.64 -0.38 11.58
C VAL A 110 5.43 0.85 12.05
N LEU A 111 5.77 0.96 13.33
CA LEU A 111 6.35 2.19 13.89
C LEU A 111 7.71 2.50 13.25
N GLU A 112 8.48 1.47 12.94
CA GLU A 112 9.75 1.61 12.23
C GLU A 112 9.55 1.75 10.72
N ALA A 113 8.60 1.00 10.14
CA ALA A 113 8.29 1.06 8.71
C ALA A 113 7.69 2.41 8.26
N LEU A 114 6.90 3.07 9.12
CA LEU A 114 6.31 4.39 8.86
C LEU A 114 7.39 5.46 8.69
N SER A 115 8.41 5.47 9.57
CA SER A 115 9.52 6.42 9.47
C SER A 115 10.25 6.31 8.13
N PHE A 116 10.43 5.09 7.63
CA PHE A 116 11.04 4.83 6.32
C PHE A 116 10.14 5.29 5.17
N PHE A 117 8.84 4.96 5.23
CA PHE A 117 7.86 5.37 4.22
C PHE A 117 7.74 6.89 4.14
N GLU A 118 7.62 7.59 5.28
CA GLU A 118 7.57 9.05 5.34
C GLU A 118 8.85 9.70 4.81
N ARG A 119 10.02 9.10 5.09
CA ARG A 119 11.29 9.58 4.53
C ARG A 119 11.33 9.48 3.00
N LEU A 120 10.85 8.39 2.42
CA LEU A 120 10.73 8.25 0.95
C LEU A 120 9.72 9.23 0.36
N THR A 121 8.61 9.46 1.07
CA THR A 121 7.57 10.43 0.67
C THR A 121 8.11 11.87 0.67
N THR A 122 8.86 12.24 1.71
CA THR A 122 9.42 13.58 1.90
C THR A 122 10.56 13.84 0.92
N SER A 123 11.45 12.87 0.72
CA SER A 123 12.56 12.98 -0.23
C SER A 123 12.07 13.08 -1.68
N PHE A 124 11.01 12.33 -2.05
CA PHE A 124 10.38 12.43 -3.38
C PHE A 124 9.65 13.77 -3.59
N MET A 125 8.94 14.30 -2.58
CA MET A 125 8.32 15.64 -2.70
C MET A 125 9.38 16.73 -2.90
N ILE A 126 10.48 16.69 -2.15
CA ILE A 126 11.59 17.64 -2.31
C ILE A 126 12.23 17.53 -3.71
N LEU A 127 12.51 16.31 -4.20
CA LEU A 127 13.09 16.09 -5.52
C LEU A 127 12.15 16.54 -6.65
N SER A 128 10.85 16.25 -6.57
CA SER A 128 9.85 16.71 -7.56
C SER A 128 9.68 18.24 -7.56
N SER A 129 9.84 18.90 -6.41
CA SER A 129 9.84 20.37 -6.34
C SER A 129 11.13 21.02 -6.84
N SER A 130 12.26 20.31 -6.81
CA SER A 130 13.53 20.75 -7.40
C SER A 130 13.64 20.52 -8.91
N VAL A 131 12.79 19.66 -9.48
CA VAL A 131 12.70 19.41 -10.93
C VAL A 131 11.34 19.92 -11.45
N SER A 132 11.15 21.23 -11.39
CA SER A 132 10.25 21.93 -12.31
C SER A 132 11.12 22.59 -13.38
N PRO A 133 11.15 22.08 -14.62
CA PRO A 133 11.80 22.77 -15.72
C PRO A 133 10.93 23.94 -16.17
N SER A 134 11.55 25.12 -16.25
CA SER A 134 11.07 26.23 -17.04
C SER A 134 10.78 25.77 -18.48
N LEU A 135 9.51 25.70 -18.86
CA LEU A 135 9.08 25.67 -20.26
C LEU A 135 8.07 26.79 -20.47
N ALA A 136 8.57 28.01 -20.36
CA ALA A 136 7.96 29.21 -20.87
C ALA A 136 9.09 30.10 -21.39
N GLU A 137 9.66 29.73 -22.54
CA GLU A 137 10.38 30.61 -23.48
C GLU A 137 11.06 29.74 -24.55
N PHE A 138 10.37 29.52 -25.66
CA PHE A 138 10.94 29.51 -27.01
C PHE A 138 9.78 29.66 -27.98
N ARG A 139 9.59 30.91 -28.42
CA ARG A 139 8.82 31.30 -29.60
C ARG A 139 9.81 31.95 -30.56
#